data_AF-A0A3M1EAY2-F1
#
_entry.id   AF-A0A3M1EAY2-F1
#
_cell.length_a   1.000
_cell.length_b   1.000
_cell.length_c   1.000
_cell.angle_alpha   90.00
_cell.angle_beta   90.00
_cell.angle_gamma   90.00
#
_symmetry.space_group_name_H-M   'P 1'
#
loop_
_entity.id
_entity.type
_entity.pdbx_description
1 polymer ?
#
loop_
_entity_poly.entity_id
_entity_poly.type
_entity_poly.pdbx_seq_one_letter_code
_entity_poly.pdbx_strand_id
1 'polypeptide(L)'
;MRYAAIVLTVLTVIVWVGRTVWVFDEFPVFAGSDWTMSMASELSWASLVATLSVWWMLVLQTLRSPKPKCVRCGYTLQGLAEPKCPECGEPVPPALWNIRA
;
A
#
# COMPACT_ATOMS: atom_id res chain seq x y z
N MET A 1 2.54 -9.85 7.68
CA MET A 1 3.15 -8.76 6.89
C MET A 1 2.22 -7.56 6.63
N ARG A 2 0.90 -7.73 6.47
CA ARG A 2 -0.05 -6.61 6.22
C ARG A 2 0.01 -5.49 7.28
N TYR A 3 0.19 -5.83 8.55
CA TYR A 3 0.28 -4.84 9.64
C TYR A 3 1.58 -4.03 9.66
N ALA A 4 2.69 -4.58 9.18
CA ALA A 4 3.98 -3.89 9.19
C ALA A 4 3.97 -2.67 8.26
N ALA A 5 3.31 -2.79 7.10
CA ALA A 5 3.16 -1.69 6.15
C ALA A 5 2.31 -0.55 6.75
N ILE A 6 1.20 -0.89 7.40
CA ILE A 6 0.30 0.09 8.05
C ILE A 6 1.06 0.84 9.15
N VAL A 7 1.79 0.12 10.01
CA VAL A 7 2.59 0.71 11.09
C VAL A 7 3.65 1.66 10.54
N LEU A 8 4.35 1.28 9.47
CA LEU A 8 5.35 2.15 8.81
C LEU A 8 4.73 3.43 8.23
N THR A 9 3.56 3.34 7.59
CA THR A 9 2.84 4.55 7.12
C THR A 9 2.38 5.44 8.26
N VAL A 10 1.87 4.87 9.35
CA VAL A 10 1.44 5.66 10.51
C VAL A 10 2.64 6.37 11.15
N LEU A 11 3.75 5.66 11.34
CA LEU A 11 4.97 6.24 11.89
C LEU A 11 5.56 7.35 11.02
N THR A 12 5.57 7.18 9.70
CA THR A 12 6.05 8.22 8.78
C THR A 12 5.17 9.45 8.80
N VAL A 13 3.84 9.31 8.88
CA VAL A 13 2.92 10.44 9.07
C VAL A 13 3.15 11.13 10.41
N ILE A 14 3.29 10.39 11.51
CA ILE A 14 3.53 10.96 12.85
C ILE A 14 4.84 11.75 12.87
N VAL A 15 5.93 11.20 12.31
CA VAL A 15 7.23 11.88 12.24
C VAL A 15 7.14 13.13 11.36
N TRP A 16 6.41 13.06 10.24
CA TRP A 16 6.22 14.20 9.35
C TRP A 16 5.44 15.33 10.03
N VAL A 17 4.31 15.01 10.68
CA VAL A 17 3.51 15.97 11.45
C VAL A 17 4.35 16.57 12.58
N GLY A 18 5.05 15.74 13.36
CA GLY A 18 5.93 16.21 14.43
C GLY A 18 6.98 17.19 13.92
N ARG A 19 7.63 16.89 12.79
CA ARG A 19 8.64 17.78 12.19
C ARG A 19 8.04 19.10 11.72
N THR A 20 6.85 19.10 11.13
CA THR A 20 6.19 20.34 10.69
C THR A 20 5.77 21.23 11.87
N VAL A 21 5.37 20.64 12.99
CA VAL A 21 4.98 21.38 14.21
C VAL A 21 6.22 21.97 14.89
N TRP A 22 7.31 21.20 15.03
CA TRP A 22 8.56 21.70 15.62
C TRP A 22 9.22 22.80 14.80
N VAL A 23 9.16 22.70 13.47
CA VAL A 23 9.68 23.76 12.58
C VAL A 23 8.89 25.07 12.75
N PHE A 24 7.62 25.02 13.17
CA PHE A 24 6.80 26.22 13.36
C PHE A 24 7.09 26.98 14.67
N ASP A 25 7.66 26.32 15.69
CA ASP A 25 7.93 26.94 16.99
C ASP A 25 9.23 27.77 16.99
N GLU A 26 10.19 27.44 16.10
CA GLU A 26 11.54 28.00 16.12
C GLU A 26 11.76 29.18 15.14
N PHE A 27 10.73 29.62 14.43
CA PHE A 27 10.79 30.84 13.62
C PHE A 27 10.10 32.01 14.34
N PRO A 28 10.82 32.78 15.16
CA PRO A 28 10.33 34.08 15.57
C PRO A 28 10.23 34.96 14.32
N VAL A 29 9.01 35.36 13.98
CA VAL A 29 8.62 36.61 13.30
C VAL A 29 9.76 37.28 12.51
N PHE A 30 10.17 36.70 11.38
CA PHE A 30 10.90 37.44 10.35
C PHE A 30 9.88 38.22 9.53
N ALA A 31 9.49 39.37 10.05
CA ALA A 31 8.81 40.41 9.30
C ALA A 31 9.74 40.91 8.19
N GLY A 32 9.39 40.66 6.92
CA GLY A 32 9.95 41.45 5.82
C GLY A 32 10.44 40.73 4.56
N SER A 33 9.90 39.58 4.15
CA SER A 33 10.01 39.22 2.73
C SER A 33 8.92 38.27 2.20
N ASP A 34 8.19 38.75 1.18
CA ASP A 34 6.96 38.16 0.63
C ASP A 34 7.14 36.83 -0.14
N TRP A 35 8.38 36.38 -0.35
CA TRP A 35 8.67 35.18 -1.16
C TRP A 35 8.63 33.86 -0.37
N THR A 36 8.64 33.90 0.97
CA THR A 36 8.64 32.69 1.81
C THR A 36 7.30 31.96 1.83
N MET A 37 6.18 32.67 1.61
CA MET A 37 4.84 32.08 1.57
C MET A 37 4.60 31.20 0.33
N SER A 38 5.30 31.45 -0.78
CA SER A 38 5.06 30.70 -2.03
C SER A 38 5.80 29.37 -2.09
N MET A 39 6.94 29.22 -1.41
CA MET A 39 7.70 27.95 -1.43
C MET A 39 7.17 26.90 -0.43
N ALA A 40 6.56 27.34 0.68
CA ALA A 40 6.07 26.42 1.70
C ALA A 40 4.87 25.58 1.23
N SER A 41 4.01 26.13 0.37
CA SER A 41 2.88 25.37 -0.19
C SER A 41 3.33 24.28 -1.16
N GLU A 42 4.38 24.51 -1.97
CA GLU A 42 4.79 23.56 -3.01
C GLU A 42 5.37 22.26 -2.43
N LEU A 43 6.13 22.36 -1.33
CA LEU A 43 6.70 21.18 -0.66
C LEU A 43 5.64 20.31 0.02
N SER A 44 4.51 20.90 0.43
CA SER A 44 3.40 20.17 1.05
C SER A 44 2.69 19.25 0.04
N TRP A 45 2.43 19.74 -1.17
CA TRP A 45 1.76 18.97 -2.22
C TRP A 45 2.64 17.83 -2.73
N ALA A 46 3.93 18.05 -2.93
CA ALA A 46 4.86 17.01 -3.36
C ALA A 46 4.89 15.84 -2.37
N SER A 47 4.88 16.13 -1.06
CA SER A 47 4.86 15.12 0.01
C SER A 47 3.56 14.32 0.03
N LEU A 48 2.41 14.98 -0.14
CA LEU A 48 1.10 14.31 -0.22
C LEU A 48 1.01 13.39 -1.43
N VAL A 49 1.44 13.86 -2.61
CA VAL A 49 1.41 13.07 -3.85
C VAL A 49 2.33 11.86 -3.73
N ALA A 50 3.52 12.01 -3.17
CA ALA A 50 4.44 10.89 -2.95
C ALA A 50 3.82 9.84 -2.02
N THR A 51 3.19 10.28 -0.92
CA THR A 51 2.57 9.37 0.06
C THR A 51 1.37 8.63 -0.53
N LEU A 52 0.51 9.33 -1.26
CA LEU A 52 -0.62 8.73 -1.97
C LEU A 52 -0.16 7.75 -3.05
N SER A 53 0.92 8.05 -3.76
CA SER A 53 1.49 7.18 -4.79
C SER A 53 2.06 5.89 -4.20
N VAL A 54 2.79 5.99 -3.09
CA VAL A 54 3.31 4.81 -2.36
C VAL A 54 2.16 3.97 -1.81
N TRP A 55 1.16 4.60 -1.20
CA TRP A 55 -0.02 3.91 -0.70
C TRP A 55 -0.77 3.18 -1.81
N TRP A 56 -1.00 3.84 -2.95
CA TRP A 56 -1.64 3.25 -4.13
C TRP A 56 -0.85 2.04 -4.67
N MET A 57 0.48 2.14 -4.76
CA MET A 57 1.31 1.01 -5.20
C MET A 57 1.21 -0.20 -4.24
N LEU A 58 1.19 0.03 -2.93
CA LEU A 58 1.03 -1.04 -1.94
C LEU A 58 -0.35 -1.69 -2.02
N VAL A 59 -1.41 -0.89 -2.19
CA VAL A 59 -2.77 -1.40 -2.41
C VAL A 59 -2.80 -2.27 -3.66
N LEU A 60 -2.27 -1.80 -4.80
CA LEU A 60 -2.20 -2.59 -6.03
C LEU A 60 -1.42 -3.90 -5.86
N GLN A 61 -0.32 -3.89 -5.10
CA GLN A 61 0.43 -5.11 -4.80
C GLN A 61 -0.39 -6.10 -3.99
N THR A 62 -1.17 -5.65 -3.00
CA THR A 62 -2.03 -6.54 -2.21
C THR A 62 -3.20 -7.10 -3.02
N LEU A 63 -3.72 -6.33 -3.98
CA LEU A 63 -4.75 -6.77 -4.91
C LEU A 63 -4.21 -7.80 -5.93
N ARG A 64 -2.92 -7.78 -6.24
CA ARG A 64 -2.23 -8.79 -7.06
C ARG A 64 -1.88 -10.05 -6.27
N SER A 65 -2.83 -10.59 -5.50
CA SER A 65 -2.64 -11.91 -4.91
C SER A 65 -2.51 -12.94 -6.04
N PRO A 66 -1.42 -13.73 -6.09
CA PRO A 66 -1.20 -14.69 -7.16
C PRO A 66 -2.36 -15.69 -7.18
N LYS A 67 -2.98 -15.85 -8.34
CA LYS A 67 -4.07 -16.82 -8.51
C LYS A 67 -3.53 -18.23 -8.23
N PRO A 68 -4.20 -19.05 -7.41
CA PRO A 68 -3.74 -20.41 -7.16
C PRO A 68 -3.71 -21.18 -8.49
N LYS A 69 -2.66 -21.97 -8.72
CA LYS A 69 -2.48 -22.80 -9.92
C LYS A 69 -2.36 -24.27 -9.53
N CYS A 70 -2.82 -25.16 -10.41
CA CYS A 70 -2.64 -26.60 -10.26
C CYS A 70 -1.14 -26.94 -10.35
N VAL A 71 -0.63 -27.72 -9.40
CA VAL A 71 0.78 -28.14 -9.34
C VAL A 71 1.14 -29.07 -10.51
N ARG A 72 0.17 -29.83 -11.04
CA ARG A 72 0.42 -30.84 -12.07
C ARG A 72 0.36 -30.28 -13.49
N CYS A 73 -0.66 -29.48 -13.82
CA CYS A 73 -0.86 -28.97 -15.19
C CYS A 73 -0.69 -27.45 -15.32
N GLY A 74 -0.60 -26.70 -14.21
CA GLY A 74 -0.49 -25.24 -14.23
C GLY A 74 -1.80 -24.47 -14.44
N TYR A 75 -2.95 -25.17 -14.57
CA TYR A 75 -4.26 -24.52 -14.75
C TYR A 75 -4.62 -23.61 -13.58
N THR A 76 -5.28 -22.48 -13.85
CA THR A 76 -5.64 -21.50 -12.82
C THR A 76 -6.86 -21.99 -12.04
N LEU A 77 -6.70 -22.18 -10.73
CA LEU A 77 -7.71 -22.75 -9.84
C LEU A 77 -8.71 -21.71 -9.30
N GLN A 78 -9.01 -20.64 -10.04
CA GLN A 78 -10.03 -19.67 -9.66
C GLN A 78 -11.43 -20.14 -10.10
N GLY A 79 -12.43 -19.97 -9.25
CA GLY A 79 -13.82 -20.13 -9.68
C GLY A 79 -14.34 -21.57 -9.79
N LEU A 80 -13.56 -22.60 -9.40
CA LEU A 80 -14.01 -24.00 -9.50
C LEU A 80 -15.28 -24.29 -8.69
N ALA A 81 -16.20 -25.07 -9.29
CA ALA A 81 -17.41 -25.58 -8.63
C ALA A 81 -17.13 -26.84 -7.79
N GLU A 82 -16.09 -27.59 -8.16
CA GLU A 82 -15.71 -28.86 -7.53
C GLU A 82 -14.24 -28.83 -7.08
N PRO A 83 -13.86 -29.58 -6.03
CA PRO A 83 -12.48 -29.65 -5.53
C PRO A 83 -11.56 -30.53 -6.40
N LYS A 84 -11.69 -30.46 -7.74
CA LYS A 84 -10.92 -31.24 -8.72
C LYS A 84 -10.54 -30.37 -9.91
N CYS A 85 -9.33 -30.54 -10.42
CA CYS A 85 -8.89 -29.78 -11.59
C CYS A 85 -9.63 -30.26 -12.87
N PRO A 86 -10.23 -29.37 -13.68
CA PRO A 86 -10.99 -29.76 -14.87
C PRO A 86 -10.12 -30.33 -16.00
N GLU A 87 -8.85 -29.90 -16.08
CA GLU A 87 -7.92 -30.34 -17.13
C GLU A 87 -7.30 -31.72 -16.85
N CYS A 88 -6.82 -31.96 -15.63
CA CYS A 88 -6.03 -33.16 -15.30
C CYS A 88 -6.73 -34.12 -14.32
N GLY A 89 -7.90 -33.75 -13.79
CA GLY A 89 -8.65 -34.56 -12.82
C GLY A 89 -8.03 -34.65 -11.42
N GLU A 90 -6.88 -34.01 -11.19
CA GLU A 90 -6.18 -34.07 -9.90
C GLU A 90 -7.03 -33.43 -8.79
N PRO A 91 -7.19 -34.10 -7.63
CA PRO A 91 -7.85 -33.51 -6.47
C PRO A 91 -7.10 -32.26 -5.99
N VAL A 92 -7.83 -31.17 -5.77
CA VAL A 92 -7.25 -29.92 -5.28
C VAL A 92 -7.16 -30.00 -3.75
N PRO A 93 -5.98 -29.79 -3.15
CA PRO A 93 -5.83 -29.86 -1.70
C PRO A 93 -6.69 -28.79 -0.98
N PRO A 94 -7.14 -29.07 0.26
CA PRO A 94 -8.06 -28.20 0.98
C PRO A 94 -7.55 -26.77 1.21
N ALA A 95 -6.22 -26.58 1.23
CA ALA A 95 -5.60 -25.26 1.35
C ALA A 95 -5.77 -24.37 0.10
N LEU A 96 -5.98 -24.97 -1.08
CA LEU A 96 -6.09 -24.24 -2.36
C LEU A 96 -7.53 -23.99 -2.82
N TRP A 97 -8.51 -24.81 -2.37
CA TRP A 97 -9.91 -24.61 -2.76
C TRP A 97 -10.63 -23.56 -1.88
N ASN A 98 -10.25 -23.42 -0.60
CA ASN A 98 -10.99 -22.61 0.38
C ASN A 98 -10.58 -21.13 0.42
N ILE A 99 -9.90 -20.64 -0.62
CA ILE A 99 -9.41 -19.24 -0.69
C ILE A 99 -10.50 -18.29 -1.25
N ARG A 100 -11.78 -18.66 -1.10
CA ARG A 100 -12.91 -17.75 -1.31
C ARG A 100 -13.51 -17.38 0.04
N ALA A 101 -12.92 -16.35 0.65
CA ALA A 101 -13.62 -15.32 1.41
C ALA A 101 -12.73 -14.07 1.40
#